data_AF-A0A441ZE76-F1
#
_entry.id   AF-A0A441ZE76-F1
#
_cell.length_a   1.000
_cell.length_b   1.000
_cell.length_c   1.000
_cell.angle_alpha   90.00
_cell.angle_beta   90.00
_cell.angle_gamma   90.00
#
_symmetry.space_group_name_H-M   'P 1'
#
loop_
_entity.id
_entity.type
_entity.pdbx_description
1 polymer ?
#
loop_
_entity_poly.entity_id
_entity_poly.type
_entity_poly.pdbx_seq_one_letter_code
_entity_poly.pdbx_strand_id
1 'polypeptide(L)'
;MNDWTAEELKALHELAGQGLSALQISRRMPGRSRNAVIGKLMRGKGKYGQLMGQPKNQAIGRATPKAEKPPKRKYRLVRRVIAIAPPIEAPIERLFETEPVANLPATLPITFLEAVMTDRCLHYAGSPFDPDGPDMPVCGAARARDVLGTRYCRRHLTLQRQVAA
;
A
#
# COMPACT_ATOMS: atom_id res chain seq x y z
N MET A 1 -23.13 -18.65 -14.19
CA MET A 1 -22.70 -17.25 -14.38
C MET A 1 -23.93 -16.40 -14.14
N ASN A 2 -23.87 -15.44 -13.21
CA ASN A 2 -25.04 -14.63 -12.88
C ASN A 2 -25.16 -13.49 -13.90
N ASP A 3 -25.50 -13.88 -15.13
CA ASP A 3 -25.59 -13.00 -16.29
C ASP A 3 -26.62 -11.89 -16.03
N TRP A 4 -26.32 -10.70 -16.55
CA TRP A 4 -27.22 -9.55 -16.41
C TRP A 4 -28.37 -9.71 -17.39
N THR A 5 -29.61 -9.67 -16.92
CA THR A 5 -30.77 -9.69 -17.82
C THR A 5 -30.92 -8.33 -18.50
N ALA A 6 -31.60 -8.31 -19.65
CA ALA A 6 -31.85 -7.07 -20.39
C ALA A 6 -32.70 -6.08 -19.57
N GLU A 7 -33.59 -6.59 -18.73
CA GLU A 7 -34.45 -5.81 -17.82
C GLU A 7 -33.61 -5.12 -16.73
N GLU A 8 -32.69 -5.86 -16.10
CA GLU A 8 -31.77 -5.30 -15.11
C GLU A 8 -30.86 -4.22 -15.71
N LEU A 9 -30.46 -4.36 -16.98
CA LEU A 9 -29.63 -3.37 -17.67
C LEU A 9 -30.40 -2.09 -18.02
N LYS A 10 -31.69 -2.20 -18.36
CA LYS A 10 -32.56 -1.03 -18.54
C LYS A 10 -32.76 -0.29 -17.22
N ALA A 11 -33.10 -1.02 -16.15
CA ALA A 11 -33.26 -0.44 -14.81
C ALA A 11 -31.97 0.23 -14.32
N LEU A 12 -30.81 -0.40 -14.57
CA LEU A 12 -29.51 0.18 -14.25
C LEU A 12 -29.26 1.50 -15.00
N HIS A 13 -29.61 1.56 -16.28
CA HIS A 13 -29.45 2.78 -17.10
C HIS A 13 -30.33 3.92 -16.58
N GLU A 14 -31.60 3.64 -16.26
CA GLU A 14 -32.53 4.63 -15.71
C GLU A 14 -32.06 5.16 -14.35
N LEU A 15 -31.69 4.26 -13.44
CA LEU A 15 -31.23 4.63 -12.10
C LEU A 15 -29.88 5.38 -12.13
N ALA A 16 -28.99 5.03 -13.06
CA ALA A 16 -27.75 5.77 -13.27
C ALA A 16 -28.01 7.16 -13.86
N GLY A 17 -28.99 7.30 -14.77
CA GLY A 17 -29.43 8.59 -15.33
C GLY A 17 -30.03 9.53 -14.28
N GLN A 18 -30.67 8.99 -13.24
CA GLN A 18 -31.16 9.75 -12.08
C GLN A 18 -30.04 10.30 -11.17
N GLY A 19 -28.76 10.02 -11.47
CA GLY A 19 -27.62 10.49 -10.69
C GLY A 19 -27.43 9.78 -9.35
N LEU A 20 -28.05 8.60 -9.17
CA LEU A 20 -27.92 7.82 -7.94
C LEU A 20 -26.53 7.20 -7.81
N SER A 21 -26.03 7.13 -6.57
CA SER A 21 -24.78 6.44 -6.27
C SER A 21 -24.94 4.92 -6.39
N ALA A 22 -23.85 4.21 -6.69
CA ALA A 22 -23.87 2.74 -6.84
C ALA A 22 -24.48 2.00 -5.64
N LEU A 23 -24.29 2.51 -4.41
CA LEU A 23 -24.87 1.91 -3.22
C LEU A 23 -26.40 2.06 -3.22
N GLN A 24 -26.92 3.23 -3.59
CA GLN A 24 -28.36 3.46 -3.70
C GLN A 24 -28.98 2.60 -4.81
N ILE A 25 -28.29 2.46 -5.95
CA ILE A 25 -28.72 1.58 -7.04
C ILE A 25 -28.78 0.12 -6.56
N SER A 26 -27.76 -0.37 -5.82
CA SER A 26 -27.75 -1.74 -5.31
C SER A 26 -28.87 -2.04 -4.30
N ARG A 27 -29.38 -1.02 -3.59
CA ARG A 27 -30.53 -1.18 -2.68
C ARG A 27 -31.85 -1.35 -3.42
N ARG A 28 -31.95 -0.85 -4.65
CA ARG A 28 -33.15 -0.94 -5.50
C ARG A 28 -33.15 -2.15 -6.42
N MET A 29 -31.99 -2.78 -6.65
CA MET A 29 -31.86 -3.99 -7.45
C MET A 29 -31.57 -5.19 -6.54
N PRO A 30 -32.56 -6.06 -6.29
CA PRO A 30 -32.35 -7.24 -5.45
C PRO A 30 -31.29 -8.17 -6.06
N GLY A 31 -30.41 -8.72 -5.21
CA GLY A 31 -29.39 -9.69 -5.64
C GLY A 31 -28.14 -9.11 -6.32
N ARG A 32 -28.04 -7.77 -6.51
CA ARG A 32 -26.86 -7.11 -7.10
C ARG A 32 -26.12 -6.26 -6.07
N SER A 33 -24.87 -6.61 -5.77
CA SER A 33 -24.04 -5.86 -4.84
C SER A 33 -23.53 -4.54 -5.43
N ARG A 34 -23.14 -3.58 -4.56
CA ARG A 34 -22.48 -2.32 -4.97
C ARG A 34 -21.35 -2.55 -5.97
N ASN A 35 -20.52 -3.56 -5.74
CA ASN A 35 -19.38 -3.87 -6.60
C ASN A 35 -19.80 -4.42 -7.97
N ALA A 36 -20.90 -5.20 -8.02
CA ALA A 36 -21.46 -5.67 -9.28
C ALA A 36 -21.95 -4.50 -10.15
N VAL A 37 -22.63 -3.53 -9.54
CA VAL A 37 -23.12 -2.31 -10.21
C VAL A 37 -21.96 -1.47 -10.74
N ILE A 38 -20.96 -1.15 -9.90
CA ILE A 38 -19.76 -0.40 -10.32
C ILE A 38 -19.06 -1.12 -11.46
N GLY A 39 -18.84 -2.43 -11.31
CA GLY A 39 -18.17 -3.24 -12.32
C GLY A 39 -18.90 -3.22 -13.66
N LYS A 40 -20.23 -3.29 -13.66
CA LYS A 40 -21.02 -3.28 -14.90
C LYS A 40 -21.01 -1.91 -15.57
N LEU A 41 -21.13 -0.82 -14.81
CA LEU A 41 -21.06 0.55 -15.35
C LEU A 41 -19.67 0.87 -15.92
N MET A 42 -18.60 0.50 -15.21
CA MET A 42 -17.21 0.73 -15.64
C MET A 42 -16.85 -0.11 -16.88
N ARG A 43 -17.22 -1.40 -16.92
CA ARG A 43 -16.97 -2.26 -18.09
C ARG A 43 -17.86 -1.91 -19.28
N GLY A 44 -19.05 -1.36 -19.02
CA GLY A 44 -20.02 -0.95 -20.03
C GLY A 44 -19.62 0.30 -20.82
N LYS A 45 -18.57 1.03 -20.42
CA LYS A 45 -18.08 2.25 -21.09
C LYS A 45 -19.21 3.25 -21.42
N GLY A 46 -20.17 3.41 -20.52
CA GLY A 46 -21.32 4.31 -20.69
C GLY A 46 -22.57 3.71 -21.36
N LYS A 47 -22.53 2.47 -21.89
CA LYS A 47 -23.72 1.82 -22.51
C LYS A 47 -24.88 1.59 -21.54
N TYR A 48 -24.58 1.45 -20.25
CA TYR A 48 -25.57 1.17 -19.20
C TYR A 48 -25.72 2.34 -18.23
N GLY A 49 -25.35 3.55 -18.67
CA GLY A 49 -25.27 4.75 -17.85
C GLY A 49 -23.88 5.01 -17.31
N GLN A 50 -23.69 6.19 -16.74
CA GLN A 50 -22.47 6.59 -16.03
C GLN A 50 -22.86 7.04 -14.63
N LEU A 51 -22.11 6.60 -13.62
CA LEU A 51 -22.24 7.22 -12.32
C LEU A 51 -21.70 8.63 -12.44
N MET A 52 -22.54 9.62 -12.12
CA MET A 52 -22.08 10.97 -11.82
C MET A 52 -21.07 10.82 -10.69
N GLY A 53 -19.79 10.94 -11.03
CA GLY A 53 -18.72 10.88 -10.04
C GLY A 53 -19.00 11.93 -8.97
N GLN A 54 -18.68 11.63 -7.71
CA GLN A 54 -18.56 12.70 -6.73
C GLN A 54 -17.69 13.80 -7.35
N PRO A 55 -18.02 15.09 -7.14
CA PRO A 55 -17.17 16.17 -7.60
C PRO A 55 -15.76 15.80 -7.14
N LYS A 56 -14.86 15.63 -8.11
CA LYS A 56 -13.44 15.48 -7.80
C LYS A 56 -13.17 16.68 -6.91
N ASN A 57 -12.87 16.45 -5.64
CA ASN A 57 -12.34 17.49 -4.77
C ASN A 57 -11.22 18.10 -5.61
N GLN A 58 -11.48 19.27 -6.18
CA GLN A 58 -10.45 20.06 -6.80
C GLN A 58 -9.64 20.48 -5.59
N ALA A 59 -8.67 19.63 -5.23
CA ALA A 59 -7.63 19.99 -4.31
C ALA A 59 -6.90 21.15 -5.00
N ILE A 60 -7.39 22.35 -4.73
CA ILE A 60 -6.73 23.60 -5.01
C ILE A 60 -5.34 23.46 -4.37
N GLY A 61 -4.31 23.45 -5.22
CA GLY A 61 -2.94 23.60 -4.77
C GLY A 61 -2.19 22.31 -4.42
N ARG A 62 -1.93 21.45 -5.40
CA ARG A 62 -0.59 20.90 -5.64
C ARG A 62 -0.57 20.20 -6.99
N ALA A 63 -0.25 20.97 -8.03
CA ALA A 63 0.29 20.40 -9.25
C ALA A 63 1.63 19.74 -8.88
N THR A 64 1.62 18.45 -8.57
CA THR A 64 2.86 17.68 -8.59
C THR A 64 3.34 17.70 -10.05
N PRO A 65 4.57 18.15 -10.33
CA PRO A 65 5.09 18.12 -11.68
C PRO A 65 5.05 16.67 -12.16
N LYS A 66 4.36 16.48 -13.29
CA LYS A 66 4.24 15.19 -13.97
C LYS A 66 5.64 14.81 -14.44
N ALA A 67 6.37 14.06 -13.63
CA ALA A 67 7.65 13.51 -14.01
C ALA A 67 7.48 12.75 -15.34
N GLU A 68 8.26 13.15 -16.35
CA GLU A 68 8.32 12.46 -17.62
C GLU A 68 8.65 10.99 -17.36
N LYS A 69 7.78 10.11 -17.85
CA LYS A 69 8.01 8.67 -17.74
C LYS A 69 9.25 8.34 -18.58
N PRO A 70 10.30 7.73 -18.00
CA PRO A 70 11.46 7.34 -18.79
C PRO A 70 11.02 6.36 -19.89
N PRO A 71 11.63 6.42 -21.08
CA PRO A 71 11.28 5.55 -22.20
C PRO A 71 11.47 4.09 -21.79
N LYS A 72 10.39 3.30 -21.89
CA LYS A 72 10.43 1.86 -21.61
C LYS A 72 11.38 1.19 -22.61
N ARG A 73 12.57 0.78 -22.15
CA ARG A 73 13.47 -0.06 -22.94
C ARG A 73 12.76 -1.37 -23.27
N LYS A 74 12.60 -1.66 -24.56
CA LYS A 74 12.10 -2.95 -25.04
C LYS A 74 13.20 -3.98 -24.84
N TYR A 75 13.15 -4.74 -23.75
CA TYR A 75 14.03 -5.90 -23.59
C TYR A 75 13.57 -7.01 -24.54
N ARG A 76 14.47 -7.44 -25.43
CA ARG A 76 14.27 -8.63 -26.26
C ARG A 76 14.47 -9.84 -25.34
N LEU A 77 13.41 -10.60 -25.09
CA LEU A 77 13.50 -11.83 -24.30
C LEU A 77 14.36 -12.83 -25.10
N VAL A 78 15.60 -13.06 -24.64
CA VAL A 78 16.39 -14.19 -25.13
C VAL A 78 15.89 -15.41 -24.38
N ARG A 79 15.19 -16.31 -25.08
CA ARG A 79 14.82 -17.62 -24.54
C ARG A 79 16.10 -18.42 -24.38
N ARG A 80 16.68 -18.43 -23.18
CA ARG A 80 17.69 -19.44 -22.82
C ARG A 80 16.94 -20.72 -22.44
N VAL A 81 17.17 -21.79 -23.19
CA VAL A 81 16.84 -23.14 -22.75
C VAL A 81 17.87 -23.48 -21.69
N ILE A 82 17.46 -23.42 -20.42
CA ILE A 82 18.28 -23.85 -19.30
C ILE A 82 18.01 -25.35 -19.15
N ALA A 83 18.99 -26.18 -19.51
CA ALA A 83 18.99 -27.57 -19.10
C ALA A 83 19.03 -27.59 -17.57
N ILE A 84 18.01 -28.18 -16.94
CA ILE A 84 17.93 -28.32 -15.49
C ILE A 84 18.98 -29.36 -15.11
N ALA A 85 20.13 -28.90 -14.64
CA ALA A 85 21.10 -29.75 -13.97
C ALA A 85 20.47 -30.31 -12.66
N PRO A 86 20.80 -31.54 -12.25
CA PRO A 86 20.29 -32.09 -11.00
C PRO A 86 20.71 -31.21 -9.82
N PRO A 87 19.88 -31.10 -8.76
CA PRO A 87 20.18 -30.27 -7.62
C PRO A 87 21.45 -30.78 -6.93
N ILE A 88 22.48 -29.95 -6.94
CA ILE A 88 23.65 -30.14 -6.09
C ILE A 88 23.20 -29.74 -4.70
N GLU A 89 23.05 -30.71 -3.80
CA GLU A 89 22.89 -30.48 -2.36
C GLU A 89 24.23 -29.96 -1.82
N ALA A 90 24.52 -28.69 -2.05
CA ALA A 90 25.58 -28.00 -1.36
C ALA A 90 25.13 -27.76 0.09
N PRO A 91 25.91 -28.16 1.11
CA PRO A 91 25.65 -27.76 2.48
C PRO A 91 25.63 -26.25 2.53
N ILE A 92 24.53 -25.67 3.04
CA ILE A 92 24.47 -24.25 3.34
C ILE A 92 25.42 -24.02 4.51
N GLU A 93 26.69 -23.75 4.24
CA GLU A 93 27.60 -23.17 5.24
C GLU A 93 26.98 -21.85 5.69
N ARG A 94 26.44 -21.84 6.90
CA ARG A 94 26.03 -20.62 7.59
C ARG A 94 27.31 -19.83 7.90
N LEU A 95 27.79 -19.06 6.93
CA LEU A 95 28.94 -18.16 7.05
C LEU A 95 28.72 -16.97 8.02
N PHE A 96 27.60 -16.96 8.73
CA PHE A 96 27.30 -15.95 9.74
C PHE A 96 27.04 -16.64 11.07
N GLU A 97 28.11 -16.79 11.84
CA GLU A 97 28.02 -16.99 13.28
C GLU A 97 27.49 -15.67 13.85
N THR A 98 26.18 -15.59 14.06
CA THR A 98 25.58 -14.44 14.74
C THR A 98 26.00 -14.51 16.19
N GLU A 99 27.05 -13.78 16.57
CA GLU A 99 27.35 -13.58 17.98
C GLU A 99 26.11 -12.97 18.63
N PRO A 100 25.53 -13.61 19.68
CA PRO A 100 24.46 -13.00 20.43
C PRO A 100 25.05 -11.79 21.14
N VAL A 101 24.85 -10.60 20.55
CA VAL A 101 25.18 -9.34 21.20
C VAL A 101 24.49 -9.36 22.56
N ALA A 102 25.29 -9.23 23.62
CA ALA A 102 24.84 -9.17 25.00
C ALA A 102 23.57 -8.32 25.06
N ASN A 103 22.57 -8.82 25.79
CA ASN A 103 21.22 -8.26 25.96
C ASN A 103 21.32 -6.75 26.24
N LEU A 104 21.46 -5.94 25.18
CA LEU A 104 21.49 -4.49 25.26
C LEU A 104 20.17 -4.16 25.94
N PRO A 105 20.13 -3.19 26.89
CA PRO A 105 18.87 -2.79 27.48
C PRO A 105 17.95 -2.47 26.32
N ALA A 106 16.98 -3.36 26.06
CA ALA A 106 16.03 -3.17 24.99
C ALA A 106 15.35 -1.88 25.39
N THR A 107 15.66 -0.79 24.68
CA THR A 107 15.12 0.51 25.01
C THR A 107 13.62 0.33 24.93
N LEU A 108 12.97 0.35 26.10
CA LEU A 108 11.54 0.17 26.17
C LEU A 108 10.91 1.24 25.27
N PRO A 109 9.90 0.87 24.48
CA PRO A 109 9.24 1.83 23.64
C PRO A 109 8.68 2.95 24.51
N ILE A 110 8.96 4.19 24.13
CA ILE A 110 8.46 5.40 24.79
C ILE A 110 7.31 5.98 23.99
N THR A 111 6.58 6.93 24.57
CA THR A 111 5.51 7.62 23.86
C THR A 111 6.06 8.47 22.73
N PHE A 112 5.29 8.67 21.66
CA PHE A 112 5.71 9.52 20.55
C PHE A 112 6.08 10.93 21.00
N LEU A 113 5.27 11.53 21.89
CA LEU A 113 5.49 12.89 22.38
C LEU A 113 6.81 13.00 23.15
N GLU A 114 7.07 12.04 24.04
CA GLU A 114 8.34 11.97 24.78
C GLU A 114 9.53 11.82 23.83
N ALA A 115 9.41 11.00 22.80
CA ALA A 115 10.49 10.81 21.82
C ALA A 115 10.78 12.08 21.00
N VAL A 116 9.76 12.90 20.71
CA VAL A 116 9.94 14.19 20.04
C VAL A 116 10.66 15.16 20.98
N MET A 117 10.24 15.23 22.25
CA MET A 117 10.82 16.14 23.24
C MET A 117 12.26 15.80 23.63
N THR A 118 12.61 14.51 23.63
CA THR A 118 13.93 14.01 24.07
C THR A 118 14.88 13.66 22.92
N ASP A 119 14.54 14.08 21.68
CA ASP A 119 15.32 13.83 20.46
C ASP A 119 15.67 12.34 20.25
N ARG A 120 14.66 11.47 20.43
CA ARG A 120 14.79 10.00 20.29
C ARG A 120 14.19 9.50 18.99
N CYS A 121 14.44 8.23 18.69
CA CYS A 121 14.03 7.56 17.48
C CYS A 121 12.50 7.48 17.35
N LEU A 122 11.97 8.02 16.26
CA LEU A 122 10.53 8.09 15.96
C LEU A 122 10.00 6.89 15.15
N HIS A 123 10.69 5.74 15.21
CA HIS A 123 10.21 4.55 14.51
C HIS A 123 9.10 3.89 15.34
N TYR A 124 7.95 3.64 14.72
CA TYR A 124 6.83 2.99 15.39
C TYR A 124 7.21 1.59 15.85
N ALA A 125 6.95 1.27 17.12
CA ALA A 125 7.33 0.00 17.73
C ALA A 125 6.21 -1.06 17.67
N GLY A 126 4.98 -0.66 17.32
CA GLY A 126 3.84 -1.57 17.17
C GLY A 126 3.80 -2.29 15.82
N SER A 127 2.81 -3.18 15.65
CA SER A 127 2.55 -3.82 14.36
C SER A 127 2.00 -2.79 13.36
N PRO A 128 2.35 -2.85 12.06
CA PRO A 128 1.86 -1.92 11.04
C PRO A 128 0.33 -1.76 10.92
N PHE A 129 -0.45 -2.64 11.53
CA PHE A 129 -1.92 -2.64 11.48
C PHE A 129 -2.58 -2.62 12.86
N ASP A 130 -1.81 -2.48 13.93
CA ASP A 130 -2.40 -2.29 15.25
C ASP A 130 -3.03 -0.91 15.35
N PRO A 131 -4.17 -0.77 16.06
CA PRO A 131 -4.75 0.55 16.29
C PRO A 131 -3.72 1.43 16.99
N ASP A 132 -3.51 2.63 16.46
CA ASP A 132 -2.68 3.64 17.10
C ASP A 132 -3.32 4.00 18.44
N GLY A 133 -2.77 3.45 19.53
CA GLY A 133 -3.17 3.77 20.88
C GLY A 133 -2.85 5.23 21.23
N PRO A 134 -3.39 5.78 22.33
CA PRO A 134 -3.21 7.18 22.71
C PRO A 134 -1.74 7.60 22.84
N ASP A 135 -0.86 6.65 23.21
CA ASP A 135 0.56 6.91 23.44
C ASP A 135 1.45 6.69 22.22
N MET A 136 0.94 6.04 21.16
CA MET A 136 1.64 5.68 19.91
C MET A 136 3.12 5.28 20.16
N PRO A 137 3.39 4.05 20.64
CA PRO A 137 4.71 3.67 21.10
C PRO A 137 5.76 3.70 19.98
N VAL A 138 6.91 4.32 20.27
CA VAL A 138 8.04 4.42 19.35
C VAL A 138 9.33 3.90 19.97
N CYS A 139 10.30 3.55 19.13
CA CYS A 139 11.56 2.91 19.51
C CYS A 139 12.32 3.56 20.67
N GLY A 140 12.34 4.88 20.79
CA GLY A 140 12.98 5.56 21.93
C GLY A 140 14.52 5.50 22.01
N ALA A 141 15.17 4.73 21.13
CA ALA A 141 16.63 4.69 21.06
C ALA A 141 17.23 6.05 20.65
N ALA A 142 18.50 6.29 21.02
CA ALA A 142 19.21 7.50 20.62
C ALA A 142 19.29 7.63 19.09
N ARG A 143 19.07 8.85 18.58
CA ARG A 143 19.20 9.14 17.14
C ARG A 143 20.64 8.94 16.68
N ALA A 144 20.78 8.53 15.41
CA ALA A 144 22.09 8.37 14.78
C ALA A 144 22.74 9.76 14.61
N ARG A 145 23.87 10.00 15.28
CA ARG A 145 24.55 11.31 15.23
C ARG A 145 25.35 11.53 13.94
N ASP A 146 25.66 10.44 13.24
CA ASP A 146 26.45 10.41 12.02
C ASP A 146 25.69 10.89 10.78
N VAL A 147 24.35 10.94 10.82
CA VAL A 147 23.52 11.36 9.69
C VAL A 147 22.76 12.63 10.05
N LEU A 148 23.09 13.74 9.40
CA LEU A 148 22.41 15.02 9.62
C LEU A 148 20.91 14.93 9.27
N GLY A 149 20.06 15.46 10.14
CA GLY A 149 18.62 15.53 9.93
C GLY A 149 17.86 14.21 10.11
N THR A 150 18.50 13.15 10.60
CA THR A 150 17.80 11.88 10.87
C THR A 150 16.88 11.98 12.08
N ARG A 151 15.72 11.31 11.98
CA ARG A 151 14.75 11.14 13.07
C ARG A 151 14.83 9.75 13.71
N TYR A 152 15.76 8.92 13.24
CA TYR A 152 15.82 7.50 13.55
C TYR A 152 17.18 7.10 14.15
N CYS A 153 17.18 6.05 14.94
CA CYS A 153 18.40 5.38 15.37
C CYS A 153 19.05 4.65 14.20
N ARG A 154 20.32 4.25 14.36
CA ARG A 154 21.11 3.63 13.29
C ARG A 154 20.48 2.36 12.74
N ARG A 155 19.85 1.57 13.61
CA ARG A 155 19.07 0.37 13.24
C ARG A 155 17.92 0.69 12.28
N HIS A 156 17.07 1.66 12.64
CA HIS A 156 15.90 2.00 11.83
C HIS A 156 16.25 2.76 10.55
N LEU A 157 17.37 3.49 10.53
CA LEU A 157 17.96 4.03 9.30
C LEU A 157 18.34 2.93 8.30
N THR A 158 19.01 1.87 8.77
CA THR A 158 19.37 0.72 7.92
C THR A 158 18.12 0.02 7.38
N LEU A 159 17.13 -0.21 8.24
CA LEU A 159 15.85 -0.83 7.83
C LEU A 159 15.13 0.01 6.76
N GLN A 160 15.03 1.33 6.92
CA GLN A 160 14.42 2.19 5.91
C GLN A 160 15.15 2.16 4.57
N ARG A 161 16.49 2.15 4.59
CA ARG A 161 17.30 2.06 3.36
C ARG A 161 17.10 0.72 2.65
N GLN A 162 16.98 -0.38 3.39
CA GLN A 162 16.73 -1.71 2.82
C GLN A 162 15.35 -1.82 2.17
N VAL A 163 14.32 -1.20 2.75
CA VAL A 163 12.96 -1.19 2.16
C VAL A 163 12.89 -0.29 0.91
N ALA A 164 13.74 0.73 0.83
CA ALA A 164 13.76 1.66 -0.29
C ALA A 164 14.56 1.17 -1.51
N ALA A 165 15.37 0.11 -1.35
CA ALA A 165 16.18 -0.51 -2.40
C ALA A 165 15.41 -1.62 -3.13
#